data_AF-H6RLH8-F1
#
_entry.id   AF-H6RLH8-F1
#
_cell.length_a   1.000
_cell.length_b   1.000
_cell.length_c   1.000
_cell.angle_alpha   90.00
_cell.angle_beta   90.00
_cell.angle_gamma   90.00
#
_symmetry.space_group_name_H-M   'P 1'
#
loop_
_entity.id
_entity.type
_entity.pdbx_description
1 polymer ?
#
loop_
_entity_poly.entity_id
_entity_poly.type
_entity_poly.pdbx_seq_one_letter_code
_entity_poly.pdbx_strand_id
1 'polypeptide(L)'
;MLVRHGLTHDAVIEAVAAHVGGPELDAGALEAVGIDLDAVRSSVEATFGPGALDRPPGSGRASPEHIPFSPRAKKVLELSLRETIAMRTKTITDGHIALGLIREGEGLAMKVLHDRGVDAGALRTDLRIALNP
;
A
#
# COMPACT_ATOMS: atom_id res chain seq x y z
N MET A 1 12.10 14.32 -3.62
CA MET A 1 12.09 14.34 -5.10
C MET A 1 10.68 14.13 -5.67
N LEU A 2 9.91 13.21 -5.09
CA LEU A 2 8.54 12.85 -5.51
C LEU A 2 7.53 14.02 -5.51
N VAL A 3 7.68 14.98 -4.58
CA VAL A 3 6.83 16.18 -4.51
C VAL A 3 6.78 16.97 -5.83
N ARG A 4 7.88 17.00 -6.59
CA ARG A 4 7.94 17.68 -7.89
C ARG A 4 7.00 17.07 -8.94
N HIS A 5 6.57 15.84 -8.71
CA HIS A 5 5.60 15.11 -9.54
C HIS A 5 4.19 15.10 -8.94
N GLY A 6 3.90 15.99 -7.96
CA GLY A 6 2.60 16.05 -7.30
C GLY A 6 2.33 14.89 -6.34
N LEU A 7 3.37 14.10 -6.00
CA LEU A 7 3.32 13.00 -5.04
C LEU A 7 3.77 13.49 -3.66
N THR A 8 2.96 14.35 -3.06
CA THR A 8 3.10 14.78 -1.66
C THR A 8 2.50 13.73 -0.73
N HIS A 9 2.97 13.67 0.53
CA HIS A 9 2.45 12.75 1.54
C HIS A 9 0.91 12.78 1.63
N ASP A 10 0.32 13.96 1.83
CA ASP A 10 -1.13 14.10 2.06
C ASP A 10 -1.93 13.67 0.84
N ALA A 11 -1.48 14.07 -0.35
CA ALA A 11 -2.16 13.72 -1.58
C ALA A 11 -2.01 12.21 -1.95
N VAL A 12 -0.95 11.54 -1.48
CA VAL A 12 -0.81 10.08 -1.58
C VAL A 12 -1.70 9.38 -0.57
N ILE A 13 -1.80 9.89 0.67
CA ILE A 13 -2.72 9.38 1.70
C ILE A 13 -4.17 9.43 1.18
N GLU A 14 -4.57 10.57 0.62
CA GLU A 14 -5.90 10.77 0.04
C GLU A 14 -6.18 9.77 -1.09
N ALA A 15 -5.23 9.64 -2.03
CA ALA A 15 -5.37 8.70 -3.13
C ALA A 15 -5.41 7.23 -2.67
N VAL A 16 -4.64 6.87 -1.66
CA VAL A 16 -4.66 5.52 -1.06
C VAL A 16 -5.99 5.25 -0.36
N ALA A 17 -6.51 6.21 0.41
CA ALA A 17 -7.79 6.08 1.11
C ALA A 17 -8.95 5.81 0.13
N ALA A 18 -8.93 6.45 -1.03
CA ALA A 18 -9.92 6.21 -2.09
C ALA A 18 -9.93 4.75 -2.61
N HIS A 19 -8.83 4.00 -2.46
CA HIS A 19 -8.68 2.64 -2.98
C HIS A 19 -8.80 1.53 -1.94
N VAL A 20 -8.38 1.81 -0.70
CA VAL A 20 -8.39 0.82 0.39
C VAL A 20 -9.78 0.73 1.04
N GLY A 21 -10.66 1.68 0.73
CA GLY A 21 -11.92 1.88 1.44
C GLY A 21 -11.65 2.56 2.79
N GLY A 22 -12.64 3.31 3.26
CA GLY A 22 -12.64 3.78 4.64
C GLY A 22 -12.80 2.60 5.62
N PRO A 23 -12.66 2.84 6.93
CA PRO A 23 -12.96 1.84 7.96
C PRO A 23 -14.42 1.33 7.90
N GLU A 24 -15.30 2.04 7.19
CA GLU A 24 -16.66 1.61 6.89
C GLU A 24 -16.69 0.99 5.50
N LEU A 25 -16.50 -0.34 5.45
CA LEU A 25 -17.06 -1.12 4.35
C LEU A 25 -18.57 -0.83 4.33
N ASP A 26 -19.11 -0.42 3.19
CA ASP A 26 -20.54 -0.09 3.07
C ASP A 26 -21.40 -1.33 3.36
N ALA A 27 -21.97 -1.37 4.56
CA ALA A 27 -22.84 -2.46 4.99
C ALA A 27 -24.00 -2.67 4.01
N GLY A 28 -24.52 -1.59 3.42
CA GLY A 28 -25.58 -1.64 2.43
C GLY A 28 -25.14 -2.29 1.11
N ALA A 29 -23.87 -2.14 0.71
CA ALA A 29 -23.34 -2.79 -0.48
C ALA A 29 -23.23 -4.33 -0.31
N LEU A 30 -22.95 -4.80 0.90
CA LEU A 30 -22.90 -6.24 1.21
C LEU A 30 -24.32 -6.83 1.29
N GLU A 31 -25.26 -6.12 1.91
CA GLU A 31 -26.68 -6.51 1.93
C GLU A 31 -27.28 -6.59 0.52
N ALA A 32 -26.92 -5.67 -0.38
CA ALA A 32 -27.39 -5.67 -1.77
C ALA A 32 -26.97 -6.93 -2.56
N VAL A 33 -25.87 -7.60 -2.16
CA VAL A 33 -25.41 -8.87 -2.75
C VAL A 33 -25.93 -10.08 -1.94
N GLY A 34 -26.77 -9.83 -0.91
CA GLY A 34 -27.40 -10.86 -0.09
C GLY A 34 -26.57 -11.33 1.11
N ILE A 35 -25.58 -10.54 1.53
CA ILE A 35 -24.78 -10.83 2.72
C ILE A 35 -25.43 -10.14 3.93
N ASP A 36 -25.98 -10.94 4.84
CA ASP A 36 -26.47 -10.48 6.14
C ASP A 36 -25.30 -10.35 7.12
N LEU A 37 -24.91 -9.11 7.41
CA LEU A 37 -23.80 -8.82 8.31
C LEU A 37 -24.07 -9.19 9.77
N ASP A 38 -25.32 -9.10 10.21
CA ASP A 38 -25.71 -9.47 11.58
C ASP A 38 -25.64 -10.99 11.75
N ALA A 39 -26.04 -11.75 10.74
CA ALA A 39 -25.88 -13.20 10.70
C ALA A 39 -24.39 -13.60 10.69
N VAL A 40 -23.56 -12.94 9.90
CA VAL A 40 -22.10 -13.17 9.87
C VAL A 40 -21.48 -12.85 11.24
N ARG A 41 -21.82 -11.70 11.84
CA ARG A 41 -21.34 -11.32 13.17
C ARG A 41 -21.74 -12.34 14.23
N SER A 42 -23.02 -12.71 14.26
CA SER A 42 -23.54 -13.71 15.19
C SER A 42 -22.84 -15.06 15.05
N SER A 43 -22.62 -15.52 13.81
CA SER A 43 -21.91 -16.78 13.55
C SER A 43 -20.45 -16.76 14.01
N VAL A 44 -19.76 -15.64 13.80
CA VAL A 44 -18.37 -15.46 14.25
C VAL A 44 -18.31 -15.39 15.77
N GLU A 45 -19.18 -14.62 16.42
CA GLU A 45 -19.20 -14.51 17.88
C GLU A 45 -19.59 -15.84 18.56
N ALA A 46 -20.50 -16.62 17.97
CA ALA A 46 -20.83 -17.96 18.45
C ALA A 46 -19.64 -18.93 18.39
N THR A 47 -18.74 -18.75 17.42
CA THR A 47 -17.59 -19.64 17.21
C THR A 47 -16.35 -19.17 17.98
N PHE A 48 -16.10 -17.86 18.06
CA PHE A 48 -14.86 -17.26 18.57
C PHE A 48 -15.04 -16.42 19.84
N GLY A 49 -16.27 -16.27 20.33
CA GLY A 49 -16.64 -15.52 21.53
C GLY A 49 -17.19 -14.12 21.24
N PRO A 50 -17.88 -13.49 22.21
CA PRO A 50 -18.41 -12.13 22.08
C PRO A 50 -17.31 -11.13 21.71
N GLY A 51 -17.62 -10.24 20.76
CA GLY A 51 -16.68 -9.22 20.28
C GLY A 51 -15.49 -9.76 19.48
N ALA A 52 -15.59 -10.98 18.93
CA ALA A 52 -14.56 -11.55 18.07
C ALA A 52 -14.22 -10.69 16.83
N LEU A 53 -15.17 -9.88 16.36
CA LEU A 53 -15.00 -8.93 15.25
C LEU A 53 -14.67 -7.50 15.68
N ASP A 54 -14.81 -7.16 16.97
CA ASP A 54 -14.53 -5.81 17.48
C ASP A 54 -13.03 -5.54 17.60
N ARG A 55 -12.22 -6.57 17.33
CA ARG A 55 -10.78 -6.44 17.17
C ARG A 55 -10.46 -5.81 15.82
N PRO A 56 -9.76 -4.66 15.78
CA PRO A 56 -9.20 -4.20 14.52
C PRO A 56 -8.32 -5.31 13.92
N PRO A 57 -8.35 -5.52 12.59
CA PRO A 57 -7.48 -6.50 11.94
C PRO A 57 -6.03 -6.30 12.41
N GLY A 58 -5.44 -7.33 13.04
CA GLY A 58 -4.08 -7.24 13.61
C GLY A 58 -3.98 -7.09 15.13
N SER A 59 -5.08 -7.17 15.88
CA SER A 59 -5.10 -7.01 17.37
C SER A 59 -5.15 -8.30 18.19
N GLY A 60 -4.89 -9.46 17.58
CA GLY A 60 -4.13 -10.48 18.31
C GLY A 60 -2.80 -9.86 18.76
N ARG A 61 -2.07 -10.42 19.74
CA ARG A 61 -0.76 -9.90 20.15
C ARG A 61 0.30 -10.01 19.01
N ALA A 62 0.10 -9.34 17.89
CA ALA A 62 1.19 -8.72 17.18
C ALA A 62 1.50 -7.48 18.00
N SER A 63 2.56 -7.54 18.79
CA SER A 63 3.21 -6.29 19.18
C SER A 63 3.39 -5.46 17.89
N PRO A 64 3.11 -4.15 17.89
CA PRO A 64 3.40 -3.27 16.75
C PRO A 64 4.84 -3.42 16.24
N GLU A 65 5.69 -4.02 17.05
CA GLU A 65 7.09 -4.34 16.82
C GLU A 65 7.37 -5.19 15.56
N HIS A 66 6.47 -6.08 15.11
CA HIS A 66 6.76 -6.91 13.92
C HIS A 66 5.53 -7.29 13.06
N ILE A 67 5.13 -6.38 12.18
CA ILE A 67 4.25 -6.70 11.04
C ILE A 67 5.14 -7.25 9.90
N PRO A 68 4.99 -8.52 9.48
CA PRO A 68 5.83 -9.06 8.41
C PRO A 68 5.48 -8.40 7.07
N PHE A 69 6.51 -8.09 6.27
CA PHE A 69 6.29 -7.66 4.89
C PHE A 69 5.61 -8.76 4.07
N SER A 70 4.64 -8.36 3.25
CA SER A 70 4.07 -9.23 2.23
C SER A 70 5.15 -9.66 1.21
N PRO A 71 4.98 -10.80 0.51
CA PRO A 71 5.90 -11.21 -0.56
C PRO A 71 6.16 -10.10 -1.59
N ARG A 72 5.12 -9.33 -1.92
CA ARG A 72 5.18 -8.17 -2.81
C ARG A 72 6.03 -7.05 -2.23
N ALA A 73 5.81 -6.68 -0.96
CA ALA A 73 6.60 -5.63 -0.32
C ALA A 73 8.08 -6.02 -0.23
N LYS A 74 8.38 -7.30 0.07
CA LYS A 74 9.76 -7.83 0.01
C LYS A 74 10.35 -7.70 -1.40
N LYS A 75 9.55 -7.95 -2.44
CA LYS A 75 9.98 -7.79 -3.83
C LYS A 75 10.34 -6.34 -4.16
N VAL A 76 9.52 -5.39 -3.75
CA VAL A 76 9.79 -3.95 -3.93
C VAL A 76 11.10 -3.56 -3.25
N LEU A 77 11.34 -4.00 -2.02
CA LEU A 77 12.60 -3.74 -1.30
C LEU A 77 13.82 -4.33 -2.03
N GLU A 78 13.69 -5.57 -2.52
CA GLU A 78 14.73 -6.22 -3.33
C GLU A 78 15.05 -5.40 -4.60
N LEU A 79 14.02 -4.97 -5.33
CA LEU A 79 14.17 -4.16 -6.54
C LEU A 79 14.81 -2.80 -6.24
N SER A 80 14.42 -2.17 -5.13
CA SER A 80 15.00 -0.90 -4.67
C SER A 80 16.50 -1.03 -4.39
N LEU A 81 16.90 -2.11 -3.70
CA LEU A 81 18.31 -2.42 -3.45
C LEU A 81 19.07 -2.66 -4.76
N ARG A 82 18.49 -3.37 -5.74
CA ARG A 82 19.12 -3.57 -7.04
C ARG A 82 19.36 -2.25 -7.78
N GLU A 83 18.47 -1.27 -7.66
CA GLU A 83 18.66 0.06 -8.25
C GLU A 83 19.81 0.81 -7.55
N THR A 84 19.88 0.79 -6.22
CA THR A 84 21.01 1.34 -5.44
C THR A 84 22.35 0.73 -5.85
N ILE A 85 22.42 -0.60 -5.98
CA ILE A 85 23.63 -1.29 -6.44
C ILE A 85 23.99 -0.88 -7.87
N ALA A 86 23.01 -0.82 -8.79
CA ALA A 86 23.23 -0.42 -10.18
C ALA A 86 23.74 1.02 -10.31
N MET A 87 23.29 1.92 -9.43
CA MET A 87 23.72 3.32 -9.35
C MET A 87 25.00 3.51 -8.53
N ARG A 88 25.55 2.44 -7.94
CA ARG A 88 26.73 2.48 -7.05
C ARG A 88 26.58 3.44 -5.86
N THR A 89 25.35 3.66 -5.40
CA THR A 89 25.06 4.44 -4.20
C THR A 89 25.10 3.53 -2.97
N LYS A 90 25.39 4.10 -1.79
CA LYS A 90 25.49 3.33 -0.52
C LYS A 90 24.25 3.44 0.36
N THR A 91 23.24 4.18 -0.10
CA THR A 91 22.07 4.54 0.69
C THR A 91 20.81 4.39 -0.15
N ILE A 92 19.82 3.70 0.40
CA ILE A 92 18.46 3.63 -0.15
C ILE A 92 17.69 4.87 0.33
N THR A 93 17.05 5.56 -0.60
CA THR A 93 16.21 6.74 -0.34
C THR A 93 14.78 6.49 -0.83
N ASP A 94 13.87 7.41 -0.54
CA ASP A 94 12.49 7.43 -1.07
C ASP A 94 12.43 7.20 -2.59
N GLY A 95 13.34 7.82 -3.34
CA GLY A 95 13.45 7.66 -4.79
C GLY A 95 13.80 6.22 -5.21
N HIS A 96 14.66 5.53 -4.48
CA HIS A 96 14.99 4.12 -4.77
C HIS A 96 13.81 3.20 -4.48
N ILE A 97 13.06 3.48 -3.40
CA ILE A 97 11.82 2.77 -3.09
C ILE A 97 10.77 2.98 -4.19
N ALA A 98 10.62 4.21 -4.67
CA ALA A 98 9.72 4.53 -5.78
C ALA A 98 10.14 3.81 -7.08
N LEU A 99 11.44 3.73 -7.38
CA LEU A 99 11.94 2.95 -8.52
C LEU A 99 11.65 1.44 -8.37
N GLY A 100 11.74 0.92 -7.14
CA GLY A 100 11.35 -0.45 -6.82
C GLY A 100 9.86 -0.71 -7.05
N LEU A 101 8.99 0.22 -6.64
CA LEU A 101 7.54 0.17 -6.86
C LEU A 101 7.20 0.21 -8.35
N ILE A 102 7.76 1.17 -9.10
CA ILE A 102 7.53 1.30 -10.54
C ILE A 102 8.01 0.03 -11.29
N ARG A 103 9.12 -0.57 -10.84
CA ARG A 103 9.65 -1.79 -11.45
C ARG A 103 8.86 -3.04 -11.08
N GLU A 104 8.24 -3.08 -9.91
CA GLU A 104 7.29 -4.13 -9.55
C GLU A 104 6.03 -4.04 -10.42
N GLY A 105 5.61 -2.82 -10.76
CA GLY A 105 4.79 -2.55 -11.95
C GLY A 105 3.30 -2.81 -11.79
N GLU A 106 2.85 -3.22 -10.61
CA GLU A 106 1.46 -3.54 -10.36
C GLU A 106 0.95 -2.94 -9.03
N GLY A 107 -0.33 -3.17 -8.73
CA GLY A 107 -0.89 -2.94 -7.39
C GLY A 107 -1.24 -1.48 -7.10
N LEU A 108 -1.43 -1.19 -5.82
CA LEU A 108 -1.97 0.09 -5.38
C LEU A 108 -1.10 1.29 -5.76
N ALA A 109 0.23 1.15 -5.66
CA ALA A 109 1.14 2.23 -6.03
C ALA A 109 0.97 2.65 -7.50
N MET A 110 0.84 1.70 -8.41
CA MET A 110 0.63 2.00 -9.83
C MET A 110 -0.74 2.60 -10.12
N LYS A 111 -1.78 2.16 -9.41
CA LYS A 111 -3.12 2.78 -9.48
C LYS A 111 -3.08 4.23 -9.02
N VAL A 112 -2.44 4.50 -7.88
CA VAL A 112 -2.28 5.87 -7.35
C VAL A 112 -1.50 6.76 -8.32
N LEU A 113 -0.43 6.25 -8.96
CA LEU A 113 0.28 7.02 -9.99
C LEU A 113 -0.62 7.33 -11.19
N HIS A 114 -1.33 6.33 -11.69
CA HIS A 114 -2.26 6.47 -12.82
C HIS A 114 -3.36 7.51 -12.55
N ASP A 115 -4.04 7.40 -11.40
CA ASP A 115 -5.17 8.27 -11.07
C ASP A 115 -4.76 9.71 -10.81
N ARG A 116 -3.50 9.92 -10.42
CA ARG A 116 -2.89 11.25 -10.29
C ARG A 116 -2.30 11.78 -11.61
N GLY A 117 -2.48 11.06 -12.72
CA GLY A 117 -1.96 11.44 -14.03
C GLY A 117 -0.43 11.42 -14.12
N VAL A 118 0.23 10.67 -13.24
CA VAL A 118 1.69 10.56 -13.21
C VAL A 118 2.13 9.42 -14.12
N ASP A 119 2.81 9.75 -15.22
CA ASP A 119 3.41 8.75 -16.08
C ASP A 119 4.59 8.06 -15.37
N ALA A 120 4.47 6.75 -15.15
CA ALA A 120 5.45 5.97 -14.41
C ALA A 120 6.79 5.86 -15.16
N GLY A 121 6.79 5.90 -16.49
CA GLY A 121 8.00 5.85 -17.31
C GLY A 121 8.82 7.14 -17.21
N ALA A 122 8.16 8.28 -17.30
CA ALA A 122 8.72 9.61 -17.10
C ALA A 122 9.25 9.76 -15.67
N LEU A 123 8.43 9.40 -14.67
CA LEU A 123 8.84 9.42 -13.27
C LEU A 123 10.09 8.54 -13.03
N ARG A 124 10.13 7.33 -13.61
CA ARG A 124 11.31 6.45 -13.53
C ARG A 124 12.54 7.13 -14.11
N THR A 125 12.41 7.79 -15.25
CA THR A 125 13.52 8.46 -15.94
C THR A 125 14.06 9.61 -15.08
N ASP A 126 13.17 10.46 -14.59
CA ASP A 126 13.52 11.63 -13.78
C ASP A 126 14.15 11.22 -12.45
N LEU A 127 13.63 10.19 -11.79
CA LEU A 127 14.23 9.65 -10.56
C LEU A 127 15.63 9.09 -10.81
N ARG A 128 15.85 8.39 -11.92
CA ARG A 128 17.19 7.85 -12.25
C ARG A 128 18.21 8.96 -12.48
N ILE A 129 17.82 10.05 -13.13
CA ILE A 129 18.68 11.22 -13.33
C ILE A 129 18.98 11.87 -11.98
N ALA A 130 17.95 12.10 -11.15
CA ALA A 130 18.10 12.79 -9.89
C ALA A 130 18.91 12.00 -8.84
N LEU A 131 18.88 10.67 -8.88
CA LEU A 131 19.59 9.79 -7.93
C LEU A 131 21.03 9.45 -8.33
N ASN A 132 21.41 9.70 -9.58
CA ASN A 132 22.77 9.50 -10.09
C ASN A 132 23.27 10.78 -10.79
N PRO A 133 23.55 11.85 -10.02
CA PRO A 133 24.08 13.10 -10.56
C PRO A 133 25.52 12.98 -11.08
#